data_AF-A0A851LZP7-F1
#
_entry.id   AF-A0A851LZP7-F1
#
_cell.length_a   1.000
_cell.length_b   1.000
_cell.length_c   1.000
_cell.angle_alpha   90.00
_cell.angle_beta   90.00
_cell.angle_gamma   90.00
#
_symmetry.space_group_name_H-M   'P 1'
#
loop_
_entity.id
_entity.type
_entity.pdbx_description
1 polymer ?
#
loop_
_entity_poly.entity_id
_entity_poly.type
_entity_poly.pdbx_seq_one_letter_code
_entity_poly.pdbx_strand_id
1 'polypeptide(L)'
;LLETSPGVAEVTFVEKEPAERHTIISWEQKNSCILPEDLKNFYLMTDGFQMTWSVKTDDTPMPLGSMVINSISKLCQLGASSMYTLPNAPTLADLEDDTDEEGNGDKPEKPHFDSRSLIFELDPCNGNGKVCLVYKHAKPGKTEKSEVSHL
;
A
#
# COMPACT_ATOMS: atom_id res chain seq x y z
N LEU A 1 23.15 2.22 -2.43
CA LEU A 1 22.38 2.53 -3.65
C LEU A 1 22.24 1.23 -4.42
N LEU A 2 21.06 0.90 -4.97
CA LEU A 2 20.87 -0.38 -5.68
C LEU A 2 21.90 -0.58 -6.81
N GLU A 3 22.31 0.52 -7.44
CA GLU A 3 23.33 0.63 -8.47
C GLU A 3 24.74 0.15 -8.06
N THR A 4 25.04 0.07 -6.76
CA THR A 4 26.35 -0.41 -6.27
C THR A 4 26.36 -1.91 -6.02
N SER A 5 25.24 -2.60 -6.24
CA SER A 5 25.12 -4.04 -5.96
C SER A 5 25.68 -4.85 -7.14
N PRO A 6 26.60 -5.80 -6.89
CA PRO A 6 27.17 -6.60 -7.97
C PRO A 6 26.08 -7.38 -8.68
N GLY A 7 26.01 -7.24 -10.00
CA GLY A 7 25.01 -7.88 -10.85
C GLY A 7 23.78 -7.04 -11.15
N VAL A 8 23.49 -5.98 -10.39
CA VAL A 8 22.36 -5.07 -10.69
C VAL A 8 22.70 -4.20 -11.90
N ALA A 9 21.76 -4.09 -12.84
CA ALA A 9 21.86 -3.31 -14.05
C ALA A 9 20.51 -2.67 -14.39
N GLU A 10 20.53 -1.67 -15.28
CA GLU A 10 19.30 -1.03 -15.80
C GLU A 10 18.33 -0.60 -14.71
N VAL A 11 18.86 0.07 -13.68
CA VAL A 11 18.01 0.74 -12.69
C VAL A 11 17.31 1.90 -13.38
N THR A 12 15.99 1.83 -13.46
CA THR A 12 15.17 2.93 -13.98
C THR A 12 14.32 3.48 -12.85
N PHE A 13 14.32 4.81 -12.75
CA PHE A 13 13.51 5.54 -11.81
C PHE A 13 12.64 6.51 -12.59
N VAL A 14 11.33 6.38 -12.44
CA VAL A 14 10.35 7.30 -13.03
C VAL A 14 9.95 8.28 -11.95
N GLU A 15 10.56 9.47 -12.00
CA GLU A 15 10.15 10.60 -11.18
C GLU A 15 8.79 11.10 -11.66
N LYS A 16 7.88 11.32 -10.71
CA LYS A 16 6.56 11.90 -10.99
C LYS A 16 6.46 13.27 -10.36
N GLU A 17 5.74 14.16 -11.03
CA GLU A 17 5.40 15.48 -10.52
C GLU A 17 4.69 15.38 -9.16
N PRO A 18 4.87 16.36 -8.27
CA PRO A 18 4.13 16.44 -7.02
C PRO A 18 2.61 16.43 -7.22
N ALA A 19 1.88 15.80 -6.29
CA ALA A 19 0.43 15.90 -6.25
C ALA A 19 0.00 17.28 -5.77
N GLU A 20 -1.02 17.84 -6.42
CA GLU A 20 -1.60 19.09 -5.98
C GLU A 20 -2.33 18.89 -4.63
N ARG A 21 -2.17 19.85 -3.72
CA ARG A 21 -2.76 19.77 -2.37
C ARG A 21 -4.26 19.54 -2.41
N HIS A 22 -4.95 20.11 -3.40
CA HIS A 22 -6.40 19.93 -3.55
C HIS A 22 -6.77 18.51 -3.98
N THR A 23 -5.93 17.80 -4.73
CA THR A 23 -6.12 16.39 -5.09
C THR A 23 -6.05 15.51 -3.86
N ILE A 24 -5.10 15.80 -2.96
CA ILE A 24 -5.00 15.12 -1.66
C ILE A 24 -6.24 15.36 -0.82
N ILE A 25 -6.66 16.61 -0.67
CA ILE A 25 -7.88 16.96 0.09
C ILE A 25 -9.13 16.32 -0.53
N SER A 26 -9.23 16.30 -1.86
CA SER A 26 -10.35 15.68 -2.58
C SER A 26 -10.38 14.17 -2.35
N TRP A 27 -9.23 13.51 -2.33
CA TRP A 27 -9.13 12.10 -2.00
C TRP A 27 -9.52 11.82 -0.54
N GLU A 28 -9.04 12.63 0.42
CA GLU A 28 -9.39 12.52 1.84
C GLU A 28 -10.90 12.67 2.05
N GLN A 29 -11.51 13.69 1.42
CA GLN A 29 -12.95 13.93 1.47
C GLN A 29 -13.76 12.79 0.83
N LYS A 30 -13.33 12.31 -0.34
CA LYS A 30 -14.01 11.21 -1.06
C LYS A 30 -14.03 9.93 -0.23
N ASN A 31 -12.93 9.62 0.43
CA ASN A 31 -12.74 8.37 1.16
C ASN A 31 -13.05 8.50 2.66
N SER A 32 -13.48 9.68 3.13
CA SER A 32 -13.79 9.97 4.54
C SER A 32 -12.68 9.57 5.51
N CYS A 33 -11.41 9.75 5.10
CA CYS A 33 -10.22 9.45 5.91
C CYS A 33 -9.11 10.46 5.64
N ILE A 34 -8.13 10.54 6.54
CA ILE A 34 -7.01 11.48 6.44
C ILE A 34 -5.74 10.72 6.10
N LEU A 35 -4.95 11.17 5.11
CA LEU A 35 -3.67 10.52 4.81
C LEU A 35 -2.69 10.70 5.97
N PRO A 36 -1.89 9.67 6.32
CA PRO A 36 -0.79 9.83 7.25
C PRO A 36 0.13 10.96 6.79
N GLU A 37 0.65 11.74 7.73
CA GLU A 37 1.44 12.93 7.43
C GLU A 37 2.66 12.59 6.54
N ASP A 38 3.31 11.44 6.77
CA ASP A 38 4.42 10.98 5.96
C ASP A 38 4.00 10.68 4.50
N LEU A 39 2.86 10.03 4.30
CA LEU A 39 2.33 9.78 2.95
C LEU A 39 1.86 11.06 2.28
N LYS A 40 1.25 11.98 3.04
CA LYS A 40 0.84 13.29 2.55
C LYS A 40 2.04 14.09 2.07
N ASN A 41 3.11 14.14 2.86
CA ASN A 41 4.36 14.80 2.50
C ASN A 41 5.03 14.10 1.31
N PHE A 42 4.98 12.76 1.25
CA PHE A 42 5.42 12.02 0.07
C PHE A 42 4.65 12.45 -1.18
N TYR A 43 3.31 12.46 -1.17
CA TYR A 43 2.51 12.88 -2.33
C TYR A 43 2.70 14.36 -2.69
N LEU A 44 2.91 15.23 -1.72
CA LEU A 44 3.27 16.64 -1.94
C LEU A 44 4.69 16.82 -2.51
N MET A 45 5.53 15.79 -2.47
CA MET A 45 6.87 15.78 -3.07
C MET A 45 6.89 15.05 -4.41
N THR A 46 6.14 13.95 -4.56
CA THR A 46 6.02 13.15 -5.78
C THR A 46 4.71 12.36 -5.80
N ASP A 47 3.92 12.43 -6.87
CA ASP A 47 2.62 11.74 -6.96
C ASP A 47 2.76 10.24 -7.29
N GLY A 48 3.37 9.50 -6.36
CA GLY A 48 3.78 8.11 -6.54
C GLY A 48 5.13 8.00 -7.25
N PHE A 49 5.64 6.78 -7.40
CA PHE A 49 6.86 6.54 -8.19
C PHE A 49 6.85 5.14 -8.79
N GLN A 50 7.75 4.90 -9.72
CA GLN A 50 8.03 3.56 -10.21
C GLN A 50 9.54 3.39 -10.35
N MET A 51 10.06 2.35 -9.71
CA MET A 51 11.45 1.93 -9.81
C MET A 51 11.49 0.51 -10.35
N THR A 52 12.32 0.25 -11.35
CA THR A 52 12.60 -1.13 -11.81
C THR A 52 14.09 -1.35 -11.91
N TRP A 53 14.52 -2.59 -11.73
CA TRP A 53 15.91 -2.97 -11.87
C TRP A 53 16.03 -4.35 -12.49
N SER A 54 17.07 -4.51 -13.31
CA SER A 54 17.48 -5.77 -13.90
C SER A 54 18.72 -6.31 -13.19
N VAL A 55 19.04 -7.57 -13.43
CA VAL A 55 20.35 -8.14 -13.14
C VAL A 55 20.98 -8.71 -14.39
N LYS A 56 22.30 -8.60 -14.51
CA LYS A 56 23.04 -9.22 -15.61
C LYS A 56 23.33 -10.67 -15.26
N THR A 57 22.80 -11.58 -16.07
CA THR A 57 23.18 -13.00 -16.06
C THR A 57 23.71 -13.32 -17.46
N ASP A 58 24.93 -13.84 -17.56
CA ASP A 58 25.57 -14.19 -18.85
C ASP A 58 25.50 -13.07 -19.91
N ASP A 59 25.85 -11.84 -19.53
CA ASP A 59 25.79 -10.62 -20.36
C ASP A 59 24.40 -10.20 -20.87
N THR A 60 23.34 -10.87 -20.41
CA THR A 60 21.95 -10.50 -20.71
C THR A 60 21.28 -9.85 -19.50
N PRO A 61 20.71 -8.63 -19.63
CA PRO A 61 19.95 -8.01 -18.56
C PRO A 61 18.59 -8.71 -18.42
N MET A 62 18.33 -9.26 -17.24
CA MET A 62 17.09 -9.93 -16.86
C MET A 62 16.35 -9.05 -15.84
N PRO A 63 15.09 -8.64 -16.08
CA PRO A 63 14.34 -7.83 -15.12
C PRO A 63 14.16 -8.62 -13.82
N LEU A 64 14.62 -8.06 -12.70
CA LEU A 64 14.60 -8.74 -11.40
C LEU A 64 13.50 -8.21 -10.49
N GLY A 65 13.30 -6.90 -10.44
CA GLY A 65 12.38 -6.32 -9.48
C GLY A 65 11.77 -5.00 -9.91
N SER A 66 10.62 -4.72 -9.32
CA SER A 66 9.86 -3.50 -9.50
C SER A 66 9.29 -3.08 -8.15
N MET A 67 9.35 -1.77 -7.89
CA MET A 67 8.69 -1.13 -6.76
C MET A 67 7.82 -0.01 -7.31
N VAL A 68 6.55 0.02 -6.92
CA VAL A 68 5.59 1.02 -7.41
C VAL A 68 4.87 1.63 -6.22
N ILE A 69 4.80 2.95 -6.16
CA ILE A 69 3.77 3.61 -5.35
C ILE A 69 2.78 4.25 -6.31
N ASN A 70 1.53 3.81 -6.20
CA ASN A 70 0.42 4.37 -6.96
C ASN A 70 0.30 5.87 -6.68
N SER A 71 -0.04 6.62 -7.72
CA SER A 71 -0.44 8.03 -7.57
C SER A 71 -1.68 8.11 -6.69
N ILE A 72 -1.89 9.23 -5.99
CA ILE A 72 -3.01 9.38 -5.06
C ILE A 72 -4.37 9.13 -5.73
N SER A 73 -4.51 9.54 -6.99
CA SER A 73 -5.72 9.33 -7.79
C SER A 73 -5.98 7.85 -8.12
N LYS A 74 -4.96 7.00 -8.01
CA LYS A 74 -5.00 5.56 -8.27
C LYS A 74 -5.11 4.72 -6.99
N LEU A 75 -5.04 5.33 -5.80
CA LEU A 75 -5.28 4.62 -4.55
C LEU A 75 -6.73 4.12 -4.51
N CYS A 76 -6.89 2.81 -4.65
CA CYS A 76 -8.18 2.15 -4.67
C CYS A 76 -8.47 1.53 -3.29
N GLN A 77 -9.71 1.67 -2.84
CA GLN A 77 -10.15 1.02 -1.61
C GLN A 77 -10.34 -0.48 -1.88
N LEU A 78 -9.70 -1.31 -1.06
CA LEU A 78 -9.88 -2.75 -1.08
C LEU A 78 -11.08 -3.15 -0.20
N GLY A 79 -11.85 -4.16 -0.61
CA GLY A 79 -13.00 -4.67 0.14
C GLY A 79 -14.35 -3.98 -0.15
N ALA A 80 -14.35 -2.83 -0.84
CA ALA A 80 -15.57 -2.23 -1.39
C ALA A 80 -16.02 -3.03 -2.63
N SER A 81 -16.67 -4.18 -2.41
CA SER A 81 -17.45 -4.96 -3.38
C SER A 81 -17.01 -4.78 -4.84
N SER A 82 -15.98 -5.52 -5.27
CA SER A 82 -15.72 -5.67 -6.70
C SER A 82 -16.96 -6.32 -7.33
N MET A 83 -17.52 -5.71 -8.39
CA MET A 83 -18.76 -6.17 -9.06
C MET A 83 -18.69 -7.61 -9.62
N TYR A 84 -17.53 -8.26 -9.49
CA TYR A 84 -17.24 -9.60 -9.99
C TYR A 84 -17.05 -10.64 -8.88
N THR A 85 -17.29 -10.30 -7.61
CA THR A 85 -17.19 -11.29 -6.52
C THR A 85 -18.30 -12.33 -6.66
N LEU A 86 -17.91 -13.57 -6.96
CA LEU A 86 -18.78 -14.73 -6.79
C LEU A 86 -19.25 -14.77 -5.32
N PRO A 87 -20.48 -15.25 -5.03
CA PRO A 87 -21.02 -15.27 -3.68
C PRO A 87 -20.16 -16.02 -2.63
N ASN A 88 -19.17 -16.81 -3.07
CA ASN A 88 -18.22 -17.54 -2.22
C ASN A 88 -16.74 -17.30 -2.61
N ALA A 89 -16.42 -16.19 -3.28
CA ALA A 89 -15.02 -15.86 -3.56
C ALA A 89 -14.28 -15.52 -2.26
N PRO A 90 -12.99 -15.92 -2.11
CA PRO A 90 -12.20 -15.52 -0.96
C PRO A 90 -12.08 -13.98 -0.90
N THR A 91 -12.20 -13.46 0.31
CA THR A 91 -12.17 -12.04 0.67
C THR A 91 -10.96 -11.74 1.56
N LEU A 92 -10.69 -10.46 1.80
CA LEU A 92 -9.64 -10.06 2.75
C LEU A 92 -9.91 -10.53 4.19
N ALA A 93 -11.18 -10.77 4.54
CA ALA A 93 -11.55 -11.31 5.85
C ALA A 93 -11.05 -12.76 6.03
N ASP A 94 -10.83 -13.53 4.96
CA ASP A 94 -10.29 -14.89 5.04
C ASP A 94 -8.79 -14.92 5.40
N LEU A 95 -8.12 -13.76 5.41
CA LEU A 95 -6.74 -13.60 5.90
C LEU A 95 -6.66 -13.32 7.40
N GLU A 96 -7.80 -13.12 8.07
CA GLU A 96 -7.84 -13.07 9.53
C GLU A 96 -7.63 -14.48 10.08
N ASP A 97 -6.54 -14.69 10.81
CA ASP A 97 -6.22 -15.98 11.44
C ASP A 97 -6.84 -16.00 12.84
N ASP A 98 -7.79 -16.91 13.09
CA ASP A 98 -8.58 -17.04 14.33
C ASP A 98 -7.75 -17.43 15.58
N THR A 99 -6.43 -17.55 15.47
CA THR A 99 -5.56 -17.76 16.62
C THR A 99 -5.36 -16.45 17.39
N ASP A 100 -6.36 -16.13 18.22
CA ASP A 100 -6.21 -15.24 19.36
C ASP A 100 -5.16 -15.82 20.32
N GLU A 101 -3.89 -15.54 20.08
CA GLU A 101 -2.87 -15.65 21.13
C GLU A 101 -3.14 -14.53 22.15
N GLU A 102 -4.06 -14.82 23.08
CA GLU A 102 -4.22 -14.10 24.33
C GLU A 102 -2.84 -13.97 25.02
N GLY A 103 -2.35 -12.74 25.14
CA GLY A 103 -1.31 -12.42 26.12
C GLY A 103 -0.06 -11.76 25.54
N ASN A 104 -0.05 -10.43 25.53
CA ASN A 104 0.82 -9.61 26.40
C ASN A 104 0.62 -8.14 25.99
N GLY A 105 0.25 -7.31 26.96
CA GLY A 105 0.02 -5.88 26.74
C GLY A 105 1.31 -5.14 26.45
N ASP A 106 1.75 -5.15 25.19
CA ASP A 106 2.64 -4.13 24.57
C ASP A 106 2.79 -4.29 23.04
N LYS A 107 2.14 -5.28 22.41
CA LYS A 107 2.21 -5.44 20.95
C LYS A 107 1.19 -4.52 20.25
N PRO A 108 1.56 -3.87 19.13
CA PRO A 108 0.57 -3.23 18.28
C PRO A 108 -0.47 -4.28 17.87
N GLU A 109 -1.73 -3.99 18.15
CA GLU A 109 -2.89 -4.82 17.79
C GLU A 109 -2.79 -5.13 16.29
N LYS A 110 -2.97 -6.38 15.86
CA LYS A 110 -2.88 -6.72 14.43
C LYS A 110 -3.97 -5.94 13.67
N PRO A 111 -3.68 -5.33 12.51
CA PRO A 111 -4.72 -4.70 11.71
C PRO A 111 -5.76 -5.75 11.31
N HIS A 112 -7.04 -5.42 11.52
CA HIS A 112 -8.16 -6.21 11.02
C HIS A 112 -8.31 -5.98 9.51
N PHE A 113 -8.67 -7.03 8.77
CA PHE A 113 -8.87 -7.01 7.32
C PHE A 113 -10.35 -7.21 6.92
N ASP A 114 -11.25 -7.08 7.89
CA ASP A 114 -12.69 -7.11 7.70
C ASP A 114 -13.31 -5.72 7.46
N SER A 115 -14.64 -5.66 7.43
CA SER A 115 -15.42 -4.43 7.20
C SER A 115 -15.18 -3.29 8.20
N ARG A 116 -14.42 -3.52 9.27
CA ARG A 116 -14.06 -2.50 10.27
C ARG A 116 -12.86 -1.67 9.83
N SER A 117 -12.11 -2.09 8.82
CA SER A 117 -10.92 -1.36 8.36
C SER A 117 -11.14 -0.68 7.02
N LEU A 118 -10.55 0.51 6.83
CA LEU A 118 -10.41 1.11 5.51
C LEU A 118 -9.04 0.75 4.96
N ILE A 119 -9.01 0.04 3.84
CA ILE A 119 -7.78 -0.49 3.25
C ILE A 119 -7.60 0.13 1.87
N PHE A 120 -6.44 0.73 1.60
CA PHE A 120 -6.11 1.31 0.30
C PHE A 120 -4.85 0.69 -0.28
N GLU A 121 -4.89 0.29 -1.55
CA GLU A 121 -3.75 -0.31 -2.25
C GLU A 121 -2.73 0.76 -2.66
N LEU A 122 -1.50 0.65 -2.13
CA LEU A 122 -0.36 1.49 -2.47
C LEU A 122 0.46 0.89 -3.63
N ASP A 123 0.72 -0.42 -3.59
CA ASP A 123 1.48 -1.15 -4.61
C ASP A 123 0.77 -2.48 -4.93
N PRO A 124 0.42 -2.77 -6.20
CA PRO A 124 -0.11 -4.07 -6.61
C PRO A 124 0.94 -5.18 -6.74
N CYS A 125 2.23 -4.89 -6.51
CA CYS A 125 3.37 -5.81 -6.56
C CYS A 125 3.35 -6.79 -7.74
N ASN A 126 3.00 -6.30 -8.93
CA ASN A 126 2.85 -7.09 -10.17
C ASN A 126 1.92 -8.32 -10.03
N GLY A 127 0.93 -8.27 -9.14
CA GLY A 127 -0.03 -9.33 -8.90
C GLY A 127 0.45 -10.45 -7.97
N ASN A 128 1.68 -10.35 -7.43
CA ASN A 128 2.24 -11.36 -6.51
C ASN A 128 1.93 -11.07 -5.03
N GLY A 129 1.37 -9.91 -4.72
CA GLY A 129 1.06 -9.45 -3.37
C GLY A 129 0.53 -8.02 -3.42
N LYS A 130 0.28 -7.41 -2.27
CA LYS A 130 -0.16 -6.00 -2.21
C LYS A 130 0.44 -5.28 -1.01
N VAL A 131 0.92 -4.06 -1.23
CA VAL A 131 1.20 -3.14 -0.12
C VAL A 131 -0.02 -2.28 0.10
N CYS A 132 -0.54 -2.27 1.32
CA CYS A 132 -1.78 -1.57 1.65
C CYS A 132 -1.60 -0.62 2.83
N LEU A 133 -2.27 0.52 2.74
CA LEU A 133 -2.51 1.42 3.86
C LEU A 133 -3.78 0.97 4.58
N VAL A 134 -3.66 0.64 5.87
CA VAL A 134 -4.79 0.16 6.67
C VAL A 134 -5.13 1.19 7.76
N TYR A 135 -6.35 1.67 7.75
CA TYR A 135 -6.94 2.46 8.82
C TYR A 135 -7.79 1.56 9.71
N LYS A 136 -7.44 1.53 10.99
CA LYS A 136 -8.24 0.88 12.02
C LYS A 136 -9.37 1.83 12.43
N HIS A 137 -10.62 1.38 12.43
CA HIS A 137 -11.68 2.17 13.08
C HIS A 137 -11.37 2.30 14.57
N ALA A 138 -11.06 3.51 15.03
CA ALA A 138 -11.09 3.79 16.45
C ALA A 138 -12.54 3.87 16.91
N LYS A 139 -12.85 3.28 18.08
CA LYS A 139 -14.06 3.63 18.84
C LYS A 139 -14.18 5.16 18.88
N PRO A 140 -15.37 5.74 18.66
CA PRO A 140 -15.53 7.18 18.45
C PRO A 140 -14.92 7.96 19.63
N GLY A 141 -13.87 8.74 19.38
CA GLY A 141 -13.26 9.63 20.38
C GLY A 141 -11.74 9.61 20.54
N LYS A 142 -10.95 8.91 19.70
CA LYS A 142 -9.47 9.01 19.73
C LYS A 142 -8.91 9.25 18.33
N THR A 143 -8.00 10.20 18.23
CA THR A 143 -7.27 10.57 17.01
C THR A 143 -6.57 9.35 16.40
N GLU A 144 -6.80 9.13 15.10
CA GLU A 144 -6.47 7.90 14.39
C GLU A 144 -4.96 7.67 14.26
N LYS A 145 -4.55 6.40 14.36
CA LYS A 145 -3.23 5.91 13.99
C LYS A 145 -3.36 5.05 12.74
N SER A 146 -2.49 5.26 11.76
CA SER A 146 -2.46 4.52 10.50
C SER A 146 -1.21 3.65 10.47
N GLU A 147 -1.31 2.42 9.96
CA GLU A 147 -0.19 1.48 9.86
C GLU A 147 -0.10 0.92 8.43
N VAL A 148 1.12 0.83 7.91
CA VAL A 148 1.40 0.22 6.59
C VAL A 148 1.58 -1.28 6.79
N SER A 149 0.85 -2.09 6.02
CA SER A 149 0.90 -3.55 6.09
C SER A 149 1.27 -4.16 4.75
N HIS A 150 1.99 -5.28 4.80
CA HIS A 150 2.33 -6.11 3.64
C HIS A 150 1.39 -7.33 3.63
N LEU A 151 0.69 -7.54 2.52
CA LEU A 151 -0.22 -8.67 2.29
C LEU A 151 0.32 -9.58 1.19
#